data_AF-A0A4U0GY93-F1
#
_entry.id   AF-A0A4U0GY93-F1
#
_cell.length_a   1.000
_cell.length_b   1.000
_cell.length_c   1.000
_cell.angle_alpha   90.00
_cell.angle_beta   90.00
_cell.angle_gamma   90.00
#
_symmetry.space_group_name_H-M   'P 1'
#
loop_
_entity.id
_entity.type
_entity.pdbx_description
1 polymer ?
#
loop_
_entity_poly.entity_id
_entity_poly.type
_entity_poly.pdbx_seq_one_letter_code
_entity_poly.pdbx_strand_id
1 'polypeptide(L)'
;MVVGILMITGTAFALFDSRARPAVGGMAASVLLFVLAAGPEGPFRWLSGFWYKDAPRLAPLALIFGCVFAAFALESVLHLARRSFRPLRRRGRLLQPMTAAVSVVVLAITFIGSSSFRYEYRAAAAGASYSTTPGASGRGLVGDEQHFIGSFGPLLPEDAIVIGDPFNGLPYVYSLTGHQVVYFQMVMTSGSADKHFLRHHFRDIHEDPEVCEALIRLGATHVYDDQPIRAHQLNGSLEWPGFKNIDFSHGFRQIASHGSAAVYEITACH
;
A
#
# COMPACT_ATOMS: atom_id res chain seq x y z
N MET A 1 16.32 -16.69 -2.70
CA MET A 1 15.80 -18.05 -2.48
C MET A 1 16.26 -18.63 -1.14
N VAL A 2 17.55 -18.53 -0.80
CA VAL A 2 18.11 -19.05 0.48
C VAL A 2 17.42 -18.53 1.73
N VAL A 3 17.19 -17.22 1.87
CA VAL A 3 16.47 -16.66 3.04
C VAL A 3 15.07 -17.25 3.19
N GLY A 4 14.31 -17.38 2.09
CA GLY A 4 12.96 -17.98 2.13
C GLY A 4 12.99 -19.43 2.60
N ILE A 5 13.98 -20.21 2.15
CA ILE A 5 14.19 -21.59 2.63
C ILE A 5 14.49 -21.61 4.14
N LEU A 6 15.37 -20.73 4.63
CA LEU A 6 15.67 -20.62 6.06
C LEU A 6 14.41 -20.25 6.88
N MET A 7 13.58 -19.33 6.38
CA MET A 7 12.31 -18.97 7.03
C MET A 7 11.36 -20.18 7.11
N ILE A 8 11.19 -20.93 6.01
CA ILE A 8 10.31 -22.12 5.96
C ILE A 8 10.84 -23.21 6.90
N THR A 9 12.13 -23.53 6.81
CA THR A 9 12.76 -24.55 7.66
C THR A 9 12.70 -24.16 9.15
N GLY A 10 12.93 -22.88 9.45
CA GLY A 10 12.85 -22.37 10.82
C GLY A 10 11.42 -22.39 11.37
N THR A 11 10.44 -22.11 10.52
CA THR A 11 9.02 -22.23 10.88
C THR A 11 8.68 -23.69 11.19
N ALA A 12 9.14 -24.63 10.36
CA ALA A 12 8.93 -26.07 10.59
C ALA A 12 9.53 -26.52 11.92
N PHE A 13 10.76 -26.11 12.26
CA PHE A 13 11.36 -26.42 13.56
C PHE A 13 10.62 -25.74 14.73
N ALA A 14 10.19 -24.49 14.55
CA ALA A 14 9.46 -23.74 15.56
C ALA A 14 8.11 -24.38 15.92
N LEU A 15 7.46 -25.09 14.98
CA LEU A 15 6.22 -25.84 15.26
C LEU A 15 6.41 -26.96 16.28
N PHE A 16 7.63 -27.53 16.37
CA PHE A 16 7.94 -28.61 17.29
C PHE A 16 8.57 -28.12 18.61
N ASP A 17 8.95 -26.83 18.71
CA ASP A 17 9.52 -26.25 19.92
C ASP A 17 8.46 -25.48 20.73
N SER A 18 8.18 -25.96 21.95
CA SER A 18 7.27 -25.30 22.89
C SER A 18 7.63 -23.84 23.20
N ARG A 19 8.91 -23.48 23.13
CA ARG A 19 9.41 -22.11 23.38
C ARG A 19 9.10 -21.16 22.22
N ALA A 20 8.97 -21.69 21.01
CA ALA A 20 8.71 -20.91 19.80
C ALA A 20 7.21 -20.73 19.50
N ARG A 21 6.32 -21.41 20.23
CA ARG A 21 4.85 -21.32 20.06
C ARG A 21 4.31 -19.88 20.01
N PRO A 22 4.75 -18.92 20.85
CA PRO A 22 4.27 -17.54 20.74
C PRO A 22 4.63 -16.88 19.41
N ALA A 23 5.84 -17.14 18.88
CA ALA A 23 6.29 -16.63 17.59
C ALA A 23 5.51 -17.27 16.44
N VAL A 24 5.21 -18.57 16.52
CA VAL A 24 4.33 -19.27 15.55
C VAL A 24 2.93 -18.66 15.56
N GLY A 25 2.36 -18.43 16.74
CA GLY A 25 1.06 -17.76 16.89
C GLY A 25 1.06 -16.35 16.30
N GLY A 26 2.12 -15.57 16.54
CA GLY A 26 2.30 -14.24 15.97
C GLY A 26 2.41 -14.26 14.44
N MET A 27 3.15 -15.21 13.87
CA MET A 27 3.22 -15.42 12.42
C MET A 27 1.86 -15.78 11.83
N ALA A 28 1.13 -16.72 12.45
CA ALA A 28 -0.19 -17.13 12.00
C ALA A 28 -1.18 -15.96 12.03
N ALA A 29 -1.19 -15.17 13.12
CA ALA A 29 -2.01 -13.97 13.23
C ALA A 29 -1.65 -12.92 12.16
N SER A 30 -0.36 -12.71 11.90
CA SER A 30 0.13 -11.77 10.88
C SER A 30 -0.31 -12.18 9.47
N VAL A 31 -0.19 -13.47 9.14
CA VAL A 31 -0.64 -14.02 7.87
C VAL A 31 -2.17 -13.92 7.74
N LEU A 32 -2.91 -14.23 8.81
CA LEU A 32 -4.37 -14.10 8.81
C LEU A 32 -4.81 -12.66 8.56
N LEU A 33 -4.21 -11.68 9.25
CA LEU A 33 -4.50 -10.26 9.02
C LEU A 33 -4.20 -9.85 7.58
N PHE A 34 -3.05 -10.27 7.04
CA PHE A 34 -2.68 -10.01 5.65
C PHE A 34 -3.72 -10.58 4.67
N VAL A 35 -4.15 -11.83 4.85
CA VAL A 35 -5.18 -12.47 4.01
C VAL A 35 -6.51 -11.73 4.11
N LEU A 36 -6.93 -11.35 5.32
CA LEU A 36 -8.15 -10.57 5.52
C LEU A 36 -8.10 -9.21 4.81
N ALA A 37 -6.94 -8.54 4.82
CA ALA A 37 -6.71 -7.25 4.14
C ALA A 37 -6.54 -7.37 2.62
N ALA A 38 -6.05 -8.51 2.11
CA ALA A 38 -5.93 -8.76 0.67
C ALA A 38 -7.22 -9.29 0.04
N GLY A 39 -8.10 -9.92 0.84
CA GLY A 39 -9.36 -10.51 0.39
C GLY A 39 -10.49 -9.50 0.14
N PRO A 40 -11.66 -9.96 -0.34
CA PRO A 40 -12.84 -9.11 -0.51
C PRO A 40 -13.41 -8.61 0.83
N GLU A 41 -14.35 -7.66 0.78
CA GLU A 41 -15.09 -7.23 1.97
C GLU A 41 -15.87 -8.40 2.59
N GLY A 42 -15.81 -8.51 3.92
CA GLY A 42 -16.38 -9.63 4.67
C GLY A 42 -16.43 -9.37 6.18
N PRO A 43 -17.13 -10.23 6.96
CA PRO A 43 -17.49 -9.94 8.36
C PRO A 43 -16.29 -9.83 9.31
N PHE A 44 -15.11 -10.31 8.91
CA PHE A 44 -13.89 -10.28 9.73
C PHE A 44 -12.83 -9.31 9.20
N ARG A 45 -13.05 -8.65 8.06
CA ARG A 45 -12.07 -7.74 7.45
C ARG A 45 -11.81 -6.51 8.33
N TRP A 46 -12.76 -6.14 9.19
CA TRP A 46 -12.59 -5.05 10.17
C TRP A 46 -11.42 -5.29 11.14
N LEU A 47 -10.99 -6.54 11.38
CA LEU A 47 -9.80 -6.86 12.20
C LEU A 47 -8.51 -6.27 11.60
N SER A 48 -8.45 -6.12 10.27
CA SER A 48 -7.36 -5.46 9.58
C SER A 48 -7.51 -3.93 9.49
N GLY A 49 -8.60 -3.38 10.05
CA GLY A 49 -8.95 -1.97 9.98
C GLY A 49 -7.94 -1.04 10.65
N PHE A 50 -7.28 -1.48 11.73
CA PHE A 50 -6.20 -0.72 12.34
C PHE A 50 -5.05 -0.44 11.36
N TRP A 51 -4.82 -1.32 10.39
CA TRP A 51 -3.89 -1.14 9.27
C TRP A 51 -4.60 -0.72 7.99
N TYR A 52 -5.72 0.00 8.10
CA TYR A 52 -6.48 0.55 6.98
C TYR A 52 -6.99 -0.48 5.97
N LYS A 53 -7.10 -1.76 6.39
CA LYS A 53 -7.38 -2.89 5.50
C LYS A 53 -6.40 -2.97 4.30
N ASP A 54 -5.17 -2.47 4.48
CA ASP A 54 -4.15 -2.33 3.45
C ASP A 54 -3.10 -3.45 3.57
N ALA A 55 -3.16 -4.44 2.68
CA ALA A 55 -2.32 -5.65 2.77
C ALA A 55 -0.79 -5.36 2.75
N PRO A 56 -0.28 -4.43 1.92
CA PRO A 56 1.11 -3.97 1.98
C PRO A 56 1.57 -3.51 3.38
N ARG A 57 0.69 -2.93 4.21
CA ARG A 57 1.04 -2.50 5.59
C ARG A 57 1.16 -3.66 6.56
N LEU A 58 0.52 -4.78 6.26
CA LEU A 58 0.52 -5.99 7.11
C LEU A 58 1.61 -6.99 6.73
N ALA A 59 2.03 -7.01 5.45
CA ALA A 59 3.08 -7.92 4.97
C ALA A 59 4.38 -7.88 5.81
N PRO A 60 4.87 -6.71 6.28
CA PRO A 60 6.06 -6.65 7.13
C PRO A 60 5.95 -7.40 8.45
N LEU A 61 4.75 -7.55 9.02
CA LEU A 61 4.57 -8.30 10.27
C LEU A 61 5.00 -9.76 10.11
N ALA A 62 4.56 -10.41 9.03
CA ALA A 62 4.97 -11.78 8.70
C ALA A 62 6.48 -11.87 8.42
N LEU A 63 7.08 -10.84 7.83
CA LEU A 63 8.53 -10.80 7.58
C LEU A 63 9.35 -10.69 8.87
N ILE A 64 8.87 -9.97 9.89
CA ILE A 64 9.54 -9.87 11.19
C ILE A 64 9.66 -11.25 11.84
N PHE A 65 8.55 -12.00 11.92
CA PHE A 65 8.58 -13.37 12.44
C PHE A 65 9.41 -14.30 11.58
N GLY A 66 9.32 -14.15 10.25
CA GLY A 66 10.13 -14.90 9.32
C GLY A 66 11.63 -14.71 9.54
N CYS A 67 12.11 -13.49 9.80
CA CYS A 67 13.50 -13.22 10.16
C CYS A 67 13.93 -13.97 11.44
N VAL A 68 13.06 -14.01 12.46
CA VAL A 68 13.31 -14.78 13.70
C VAL A 68 13.42 -16.27 13.39
N PHE A 69 12.53 -16.82 12.56
CA PHE A 69 12.61 -18.23 12.15
C PHE A 69 13.83 -18.54 11.31
N ALA A 70 14.24 -17.65 10.40
CA ALA A 70 15.46 -17.82 9.63
C ALA A 70 16.70 -17.86 10.55
N ALA A 71 16.74 -17.01 11.57
CA ALA A 71 17.79 -17.03 12.59
C ALA A 71 17.77 -18.34 13.40
N PHE A 72 16.58 -18.81 13.79
CA PHE A 72 16.41 -20.07 14.51
C PHE A 72 16.86 -21.29 13.70
N ALA A 73 16.56 -21.32 12.39
CA ALA A 73 17.07 -22.34 11.48
C ALA A 73 18.60 -22.31 11.41
N LEU A 74 19.18 -21.11 11.29
CA LEU A 74 20.62 -20.92 11.23
C LEU A 74 21.32 -21.39 12.51
N GLU A 75 20.78 -21.01 13.67
CA GLU A 75 21.28 -21.45 14.97
C GLU A 75 21.22 -22.97 15.10
N SER A 76 20.13 -23.59 14.67
CA SER A 76 19.95 -25.05 14.68
C SER A 76 20.99 -25.76 13.82
N VAL A 77 21.27 -25.25 12.61
CA VAL A 77 22.32 -25.77 11.71
C VAL A 77 23.70 -25.61 12.34
N LEU A 78 24.00 -24.43 12.89
CA LEU A 78 25.28 -24.17 13.56
C LEU A 78 25.47 -25.07 14.79
N HIS A 79 24.42 -25.29 15.58
CA HIS A 79 24.44 -26.17 16.74
C HIS A 79 24.68 -27.63 16.33
N LEU A 80 24.03 -28.11 15.26
CA LEU A 80 24.25 -29.45 14.71
C LEU A 80 25.67 -29.61 14.19
N ALA A 81 26.18 -28.65 13.42
CA ALA A 81 27.56 -28.65 12.94
C ALA A 81 28.56 -28.71 14.11
N ARG A 82 28.41 -27.85 15.12
CA ARG A 82 29.24 -27.86 16.34
C ARG A 82 29.17 -29.19 17.09
N ARG A 83 28.02 -29.86 17.11
CA ARG A 83 27.85 -31.18 17.73
C ARG A 83 28.60 -32.26 16.95
N SER A 84 28.58 -32.23 15.62
CA SER A 84 29.34 -33.16 14.77
C SER A 84 30.85 -33.01 14.94
N PHE A 85 31.34 -31.81 15.25
CA PHE A 85 32.75 -31.55 15.57
C PHE A 85 33.11 -31.73 17.07
N ARG A 86 32.18 -32.19 17.93
CA ARG A 86 32.47 -32.50 19.35
C ARG A 86 33.63 -33.47 19.59
N PRO A 87 33.86 -34.55 18.81
CA PRO A 87 34.97 -35.46 19.09
C PRO A 87 36.34 -34.81 18.88
N LEU A 88 36.47 -33.85 17.95
CA LEU A 88 37.67 -33.02 17.78
C LEU A 88 37.85 -31.97 18.91
N ARG A 89 36.76 -31.66 19.62
CA ARG A 89 36.70 -30.62 20.68
C ARG A 89 37.49 -30.95 21.95
N ARG A 90 37.88 -32.22 22.15
CA ARG A 90 38.68 -32.63 23.33
C ARG A 90 40.15 -32.16 23.29
N ARG A 91 40.62 -31.54 22.19
CA ARG A 91 42.06 -31.29 21.94
C ARG A 91 42.56 -29.82 21.95
N GLY A 92 41.79 -28.82 22.39
CA GLY A 92 42.37 -27.55 22.88
C GLY A 92 41.88 -26.22 22.28
N ARG A 93 42.52 -25.13 22.76
CA ARG A 93 42.24 -23.67 22.67
C ARG A 93 41.86 -23.05 21.30
N LEU A 94 41.83 -23.81 20.21
CA LEU A 94 41.56 -23.34 18.83
C LEU A 94 40.05 -23.23 18.48
N LEU A 95 39.16 -23.47 19.43
CA LEU A 95 37.71 -23.62 19.18
C LEU A 95 36.93 -22.31 19.01
N GLN A 96 37.31 -21.24 19.73
CA GLN A 96 36.72 -19.92 19.54
C GLN A 96 36.95 -19.36 18.13
N PRO A 97 38.19 -19.35 17.59
CA PRO A 97 38.40 -18.85 16.23
C PRO A 97 37.73 -19.74 15.17
N MET A 98 37.66 -21.05 15.39
CA MET A 98 37.03 -21.98 14.44
C MET A 98 35.49 -21.85 14.41
N THR A 99 34.84 -21.64 15.55
CA THR A 99 33.39 -21.38 15.61
C THR A 99 33.02 -20.01 15.06
N ALA A 100 33.86 -19.00 15.28
CA ALA A 100 33.73 -17.69 14.62
C ALA A 100 33.87 -17.84 13.10
N ALA A 101 34.90 -18.55 12.62
CA ALA A 101 35.12 -18.80 11.20
C ALA A 101 33.93 -19.51 10.53
N VAL A 102 33.39 -20.57 11.14
CA VAL A 102 32.19 -21.25 10.62
C VAL A 102 30.98 -20.30 10.54
N SER A 103 30.79 -19.46 11.55
CA SER A 103 29.68 -18.51 11.57
C SER A 103 29.83 -17.46 10.46
N VAL A 104 31.05 -16.93 10.25
CA VAL A 104 31.37 -16.01 9.16
C VAL A 104 31.16 -16.66 7.80
N VAL A 105 31.60 -17.91 7.60
CA VAL A 105 31.41 -18.66 6.35
C VAL A 105 29.92 -18.87 6.06
N VAL A 106 29.13 -19.27 7.06
CA VAL A 106 27.68 -19.47 6.90
C VAL A 106 26.96 -18.17 6.56
N LEU A 107 27.34 -17.05 7.19
CA LEU A 107 26.83 -15.72 6.83
C LEU A 107 27.23 -15.32 5.40
N ALA A 108 28.48 -15.57 4.99
CA ALA A 108 28.96 -15.29 3.63
C ALA A 108 28.21 -16.12 2.58
N ILE A 109 28.01 -17.43 2.81
CA ILE A 109 27.22 -18.30 1.94
C ILE A 109 25.77 -17.81 1.86
N THR A 110 25.19 -17.39 2.99
CA THR A 110 23.83 -16.85 3.01
C THR A 110 23.72 -15.54 2.22
N PHE A 111 24.71 -14.65 2.35
CA PHE A 111 24.79 -13.39 1.60
C PHE A 111 24.92 -13.64 0.09
N ILE A 112 25.90 -14.45 -0.31
CA ILE A 112 26.18 -14.78 -1.72
C ILE A 112 25.02 -15.57 -2.34
N GLY A 113 24.53 -16.62 -1.66
CA GLY A 113 23.42 -17.45 -2.11
C GLY A 113 22.07 -16.73 -2.14
N SER A 114 21.98 -15.58 -1.47
CA SER A 114 20.83 -14.67 -1.59
C SER A 114 21.04 -13.57 -2.63
N SER A 115 22.14 -13.61 -3.38
CA SER A 115 22.55 -12.58 -4.34
C SER A 115 22.59 -11.20 -3.70
N SER A 116 23.34 -11.07 -2.59
CA SER A 116 23.41 -9.84 -1.78
C SER A 116 22.02 -9.39 -1.30
N PHE A 117 21.22 -10.37 -0.85
CA PHE A 117 19.81 -10.20 -0.47
C PHE A 117 18.92 -9.57 -1.56
N ARG A 118 19.35 -9.62 -2.83
CA ARG A 118 18.72 -8.97 -3.97
C ARG A 118 18.49 -7.48 -3.72
N TYR A 119 19.46 -6.81 -3.10
CA TYR A 119 19.38 -5.40 -2.71
C TYR A 119 18.91 -4.51 -3.87
N GLU A 120 19.56 -4.61 -5.04
CA GLU A 120 19.20 -3.79 -6.21
C GLU A 120 17.76 -4.00 -6.66
N TYR A 121 17.30 -5.26 -6.70
CA TYR A 121 15.92 -5.57 -7.07
C TYR A 121 14.92 -5.02 -6.05
N ARG A 122 15.24 -5.11 -4.75
CA ARG A 122 14.39 -4.55 -3.68
C ARG A 122 14.36 -3.02 -3.73
N ALA A 123 15.51 -2.39 -3.95
CA ALA A 123 15.63 -0.94 -4.08
C ALA A 123 14.88 -0.45 -5.33
N ALA A 124 15.01 -1.14 -6.47
CA ALA A 124 14.26 -0.82 -7.68
C ALA A 124 12.75 -1.03 -7.50
N ALA A 125 12.32 -2.13 -6.88
CA ALA A 125 10.90 -2.39 -6.61
C ALA A 125 10.29 -1.37 -5.65
N ALA A 126 11.02 -0.96 -4.60
CA ALA A 126 10.59 0.10 -3.69
C ALA A 126 10.56 1.47 -4.39
N GLY A 127 11.61 1.80 -5.14
CA GLY A 127 11.74 3.05 -5.88
C GLY A 127 10.72 3.21 -7.01
N ALA A 128 10.24 2.11 -7.59
CA ALA A 128 9.24 2.14 -8.66
C ALA A 128 7.95 2.87 -8.25
N SER A 129 7.55 2.78 -6.97
CA SER A 129 6.34 3.47 -6.46
C SER A 129 6.54 4.98 -6.27
N TYR A 130 7.78 5.46 -6.25
CA TYR A 130 8.15 6.88 -6.10
C TYR A 130 8.66 7.51 -7.40
N SER A 131 8.66 6.75 -8.50
CA SER A 131 9.07 7.26 -9.80
C SER A 131 8.02 8.22 -10.35
N THR A 132 8.44 9.43 -10.70
CA THR A 132 7.60 10.42 -11.39
C THR A 132 7.63 10.29 -12.91
N THR A 133 8.46 9.37 -13.43
CA THR A 133 8.53 9.04 -14.86
C THR A 133 7.57 7.90 -15.22
N PRO A 134 6.91 7.96 -16.39
CA PRO A 134 5.99 6.91 -16.81
C PRO A 134 6.68 5.53 -16.90
N GLY A 135 6.22 4.57 -16.09
CA GLY A 135 6.72 3.20 -16.06
C GLY A 135 5.62 2.15 -16.04
N ALA A 136 5.94 0.91 -16.43
CA ALA A 136 5.00 -0.21 -16.45
C ALA A 136 4.54 -0.66 -15.04
N SER A 137 5.32 -0.34 -14.01
CA SER A 137 5.20 -0.88 -12.64
C SER A 137 4.64 0.09 -11.60
N GLY A 138 4.26 1.31 -11.98
CA GLY A 138 3.65 2.24 -11.05
C GLY A 138 3.63 3.64 -11.62
N ARG A 139 2.44 4.24 -11.70
CA ARG A 139 2.33 5.69 -11.76
C ARG A 139 1.87 6.13 -10.38
N GLY A 140 2.83 6.40 -9.51
CA GLY A 140 2.65 7.51 -8.57
C GLY A 140 2.66 8.79 -9.39
N LEU A 141 1.84 9.77 -8.99
CA LEU A 141 1.71 11.13 -9.53
C LEU A 141 2.77 11.51 -10.60
N VAL A 142 2.34 11.70 -11.84
CA VAL A 142 3.27 12.08 -12.94
C VAL A 142 3.76 13.52 -12.70
N GLY A 143 5.00 13.83 -13.09
CA GLY A 143 5.57 15.17 -12.89
C GLY A 143 4.69 16.33 -13.40
N ASP A 144 4.07 16.16 -14.56
CA ASP A 144 3.15 17.15 -15.14
C ASP A 144 1.85 17.30 -14.32
N GLU A 145 1.31 16.18 -13.81
CA GLU A 145 0.13 16.16 -12.93
C GLU A 145 0.44 16.88 -11.59
N GLN A 146 1.61 16.62 -11.01
CA GLN A 146 2.07 17.30 -9.80
C GLN A 146 2.16 18.82 -10.00
N HIS A 147 2.76 19.23 -11.12
CA HIS A 147 2.90 20.64 -11.44
C HIS A 147 1.53 21.30 -11.69
N PHE A 148 0.64 20.62 -12.41
CA PHE A 148 -0.71 21.11 -12.64
C PHE A 148 -1.49 21.30 -11.34
N ILE A 149 -1.50 20.30 -10.46
CA ILE A 149 -2.18 20.38 -9.16
C ILE A 149 -1.60 21.51 -8.31
N GLY A 150 -0.27 21.61 -8.24
CA GLY A 150 0.39 22.71 -7.56
C GLY A 150 0.03 24.09 -8.14
N SER A 151 -0.14 24.20 -9.45
CA SER A 151 -0.44 25.47 -10.13
C SER A 151 -1.88 25.95 -9.94
N PHE A 152 -2.87 25.05 -9.82
CA PHE A 152 -4.26 25.48 -9.63
C PHE A 152 -4.62 25.69 -8.17
N GLY A 153 -3.85 25.14 -7.22
CA GLY A 153 -4.09 25.30 -5.79
C GLY A 153 -4.33 26.77 -5.38
N PRO A 154 -3.46 27.72 -5.74
CA PRO A 154 -3.66 29.14 -5.43
C PRO A 154 -4.86 29.81 -6.13
N LEU A 155 -5.49 29.15 -7.11
CA LEU A 155 -6.68 29.65 -7.81
C LEU A 155 -7.98 29.27 -7.10
N LEU A 156 -7.92 28.31 -6.16
CA LEU A 156 -9.07 27.89 -5.37
C LEU A 156 -9.28 28.82 -4.16
N PRO A 157 -10.53 29.06 -3.75
CA PRO A 157 -10.83 29.66 -2.45
C PRO A 157 -10.21 28.85 -1.29
N GLU A 158 -9.78 29.52 -0.22
CA GLU A 158 -9.14 28.86 0.93
C GLU A 158 -10.03 27.80 1.61
N ASP A 159 -11.36 27.97 1.54
CA ASP A 159 -12.36 27.06 2.09
C ASP A 159 -12.91 26.06 1.06
N ALA A 160 -12.32 25.99 -0.13
CA ALA A 160 -12.75 25.06 -1.17
C ALA A 160 -12.59 23.60 -0.72
N ILE A 161 -13.67 22.82 -0.89
CA ILE A 161 -13.66 21.37 -0.70
C ILE A 161 -13.87 20.72 -2.07
N VAL A 162 -12.89 19.89 -2.46
CA VAL A 162 -12.85 19.29 -3.80
C VAL A 162 -13.35 17.85 -3.77
N ILE A 163 -14.25 17.49 -4.69
CA ILE A 163 -14.73 16.12 -4.91
C ILE A 163 -14.18 15.57 -6.23
N GLY A 164 -14.12 14.25 -6.38
CA GLY A 164 -13.62 13.59 -7.58
C GLY A 164 -13.43 12.10 -7.35
N ASP A 165 -12.93 11.39 -8.37
CA ASP A 165 -12.51 10.00 -8.20
C ASP A 165 -11.15 9.95 -7.46
N PRO A 166 -11.06 9.32 -6.27
CA PRO A 166 -9.78 9.20 -5.57
C PRO A 166 -8.72 8.44 -6.38
N PHE A 167 -9.12 7.57 -7.29
CA PHE A 167 -8.21 6.84 -8.15
C PHE A 167 -7.68 7.65 -9.32
N ASN A 168 -8.23 8.84 -9.60
CA ASN A 168 -7.76 9.74 -10.66
C ASN A 168 -7.03 10.97 -10.12
N GLY A 169 -6.42 10.87 -8.93
CA GLY A 169 -5.51 11.90 -8.42
C GLY A 169 -6.10 12.86 -7.39
N LEU A 170 -7.38 12.75 -7.02
CA LEU A 170 -8.01 13.63 -6.01
C LEU A 170 -7.21 13.76 -4.69
N PRO A 171 -6.65 12.69 -4.08
CA PRO A 171 -5.91 12.80 -2.83
C PRO A 171 -4.64 13.65 -2.94
N TYR A 172 -4.10 13.81 -4.15
CA TYR A 172 -2.96 14.68 -4.41
C TYR A 172 -3.33 16.16 -4.35
N VAL A 173 -4.59 16.53 -4.63
CA VAL A 173 -5.09 17.90 -4.42
C VAL A 173 -4.89 18.31 -2.96
N TYR A 174 -5.32 17.49 -2.01
CA TYR A 174 -5.07 17.73 -0.59
C TYR A 174 -3.57 17.78 -0.27
N SER A 175 -2.81 16.79 -0.75
CA SER A 175 -1.40 16.63 -0.38
C SER A 175 -0.49 17.76 -0.91
N LEU A 176 -0.84 18.37 -2.06
CA LEU A 176 -0.02 19.37 -2.74
C LEU A 176 -0.51 20.80 -2.55
N THR A 177 -1.82 20.99 -2.32
CA THR A 177 -2.42 22.33 -2.22
C THR A 177 -2.95 22.65 -0.83
N GLY A 178 -3.17 21.66 0.03
CA GLY A 178 -3.76 21.82 1.36
C GLY A 178 -5.29 21.88 1.39
N HIS A 179 -5.96 21.98 0.23
CA HIS A 179 -7.43 22.01 0.16
C HIS A 179 -8.05 20.69 0.58
N GLN A 180 -9.17 20.76 1.32
CA GLN A 180 -9.87 19.56 1.75
C GLN A 180 -10.47 18.82 0.55
N VAL A 181 -10.51 17.49 0.64
CA VAL A 181 -11.12 16.65 -0.40
C VAL A 181 -12.19 15.74 0.20
N VAL A 182 -13.24 15.43 -0.56
CA VAL A 182 -14.30 14.54 -0.05
C VAL A 182 -13.76 13.12 0.19
N TYR A 183 -12.86 12.64 -0.67
CA TYR A 183 -12.27 11.31 -0.61
C TYR A 183 -10.75 11.38 -0.49
N PHE A 184 -10.24 11.18 0.73
CA PHE A 184 -8.81 11.33 1.06
C PHE A 184 -7.93 10.13 0.72
N GLN A 185 -8.50 9.00 0.34
CA GLN A 185 -7.78 7.73 0.25
C GLN A 185 -8.18 6.94 -1.00
N MET A 186 -7.17 6.37 -1.67
CA MET A 186 -7.32 5.48 -2.84
C MET A 186 -7.78 4.07 -2.42
N VAL A 187 -8.78 3.99 -1.54
CA VAL A 187 -9.34 2.72 -1.07
C VAL A 187 -10.85 2.83 -0.93
N MET A 188 -11.50 1.67 -0.95
CA MET A 188 -12.93 1.58 -0.67
C MET A 188 -13.19 1.85 0.80
N THR A 189 -13.63 3.06 1.14
CA THR A 189 -14.07 3.38 2.50
C THR A 189 -15.59 3.40 2.57
N SER A 190 -16.14 2.77 3.61
CA SER A 190 -17.52 3.04 4.03
C SER A 190 -17.55 4.46 4.60
N GLY A 191 -17.87 5.44 3.75
CA GLY A 191 -18.07 6.84 4.15
C GLY A 191 -19.47 7.07 4.73
N SER A 192 -19.86 8.35 4.85
CA SER A 192 -21.26 8.71 5.09
C SER A 192 -22.16 8.21 3.96
N ALA A 193 -23.48 8.16 4.20
CA ALA A 193 -24.46 7.85 3.15
C ALA A 193 -24.28 8.74 1.92
N ASP A 194 -24.01 10.03 2.12
CA ASP A 194 -23.74 11.01 1.05
C ASP A 194 -22.50 10.64 0.22
N LYS A 195 -21.39 10.26 0.88
CA LYS A 195 -20.17 9.79 0.20
C LYS A 195 -20.43 8.53 -0.61
N HIS A 196 -21.24 7.62 -0.07
CA HIS A 196 -21.62 6.41 -0.80
C HIS A 196 -22.52 6.73 -2.01
N PHE A 197 -23.47 7.64 -1.83
CA PHE A 197 -24.40 8.08 -2.86
C PHE A 197 -23.67 8.78 -4.02
N LEU A 198 -22.88 9.83 -3.73
CA LEU A 198 -22.13 10.59 -4.74
C LEU A 198 -21.13 9.73 -5.51
N ARG A 199 -20.52 8.73 -4.87
CA ARG A 199 -19.68 7.76 -5.56
C ARG A 199 -20.40 7.05 -6.72
N HIS A 200 -21.72 6.90 -6.65
CA HIS A 200 -22.51 6.24 -7.68
C HIS A 200 -23.25 7.23 -8.60
N HIS A 201 -23.63 8.39 -8.06
CA HIS A 201 -24.60 9.29 -8.69
C HIS A 201 -24.08 10.71 -8.98
N PHE A 202 -22.82 11.04 -8.71
CA PHE A 202 -22.33 12.42 -8.94
C PHE A 202 -22.55 12.92 -10.38
N ARG A 203 -22.44 12.04 -11.39
CA ARG A 203 -22.69 12.36 -12.81
C ARG A 203 -24.14 12.81 -13.07
N ASP A 204 -25.07 12.44 -12.20
CA ASP A 204 -26.50 12.70 -12.32
C ASP A 204 -26.87 14.08 -11.76
N ILE A 205 -25.89 14.98 -11.51
CA ILE A 205 -26.05 16.30 -10.89
C ILE A 205 -27.13 17.18 -11.55
N HIS A 206 -27.39 17.01 -12.84
CA HIS A 206 -28.40 17.78 -13.59
C HIS A 206 -29.79 17.12 -13.57
N GLU A 207 -29.89 15.87 -13.14
CA GLU A 207 -31.10 15.06 -13.18
C GLU A 207 -31.65 14.74 -11.78
N ASP A 208 -30.76 14.52 -10.80
CA ASP A 208 -31.12 14.12 -9.44
C ASP A 208 -30.77 15.23 -8.43
N PRO A 209 -31.77 15.92 -7.85
CA PRO A 209 -31.54 16.98 -6.87
C PRO A 209 -30.85 16.49 -5.58
N GLU A 210 -30.93 15.19 -5.27
CA GLU A 210 -30.24 14.61 -4.11
C GLU A 210 -28.71 14.75 -4.23
N VAL A 211 -28.17 14.85 -5.46
CA VAL A 211 -26.73 15.11 -5.68
C VAL A 211 -26.34 16.46 -5.10
N CYS A 212 -27.11 17.51 -5.39
CA CYS A 212 -26.83 18.84 -4.85
C CYS A 212 -27.00 18.89 -3.32
N GLU A 213 -28.03 18.26 -2.78
CA GLU A 213 -28.23 18.15 -1.34
C GLU A 213 -27.06 17.42 -0.64
N ALA A 214 -26.56 16.33 -1.22
CA ALA A 214 -25.40 15.62 -0.72
C ALA A 214 -24.11 16.45 -0.82
N LEU A 215 -23.92 17.23 -1.89
CA LEU A 215 -22.78 18.15 -2.04
C LEU A 215 -22.80 19.25 -0.99
N ILE A 216 -23.97 19.85 -0.74
CA ILE A 216 -24.16 20.89 0.28
C ILE A 216 -23.85 20.33 1.69
N ARG A 217 -24.37 19.15 2.03
CA ARG A 217 -24.10 18.50 3.33
C ARG A 217 -22.61 18.17 3.54
N LEU A 218 -21.90 17.85 2.45
CA LEU A 218 -20.46 17.59 2.48
C LEU A 218 -19.61 18.85 2.31
N GLY A 219 -20.22 20.00 2.01
CA GLY A 219 -19.53 21.27 1.72
C GLY A 219 -18.71 21.27 0.43
N ALA A 220 -18.95 20.31 -0.48
CA ALA A 220 -18.18 20.17 -1.71
C ALA A 220 -18.56 21.26 -2.73
N THR A 221 -17.61 22.15 -3.04
CA THR A 221 -17.82 23.31 -3.92
C THR A 221 -17.13 23.15 -5.27
N HIS A 222 -16.15 22.26 -5.36
CA HIS A 222 -15.33 22.07 -6.56
C HIS A 222 -15.23 20.61 -6.92
N VAL A 223 -15.05 20.31 -8.21
CA VAL A 223 -14.78 18.95 -8.70
C VAL A 223 -13.45 18.93 -9.45
N TYR A 224 -12.65 17.91 -9.18
CA TYR A 224 -11.43 17.58 -9.91
C TYR A 224 -11.67 16.28 -10.69
N ASP A 225 -11.41 16.33 -11.99
CA ASP A 225 -11.58 15.21 -12.91
C ASP A 225 -10.30 15.01 -13.75
N ASP A 226 -9.94 13.75 -13.98
CA ASP A 226 -8.88 13.34 -14.89
C ASP A 226 -9.26 11.98 -15.51
N GLN A 227 -8.64 11.66 -16.63
CA GLN A 227 -8.89 10.41 -17.33
C GLN A 227 -8.57 9.20 -16.43
N PRO A 228 -9.41 8.15 -16.47
CA PRO A 228 -9.27 7.01 -15.59
C PRO A 228 -7.89 6.35 -15.70
N ILE A 229 -7.25 6.11 -14.55
CA ILE A 229 -5.99 5.34 -14.51
C ILE A 229 -6.24 3.92 -15.06
N ARG A 230 -5.27 3.38 -15.82
CA ARG A 230 -5.29 1.99 -16.36
C ARG A 230 -5.66 0.91 -15.33
N ALA A 231 -5.51 1.18 -14.03
CA ALA A 231 -5.93 0.29 -12.95
C ALA A 231 -7.44 -0.03 -12.97
N HIS A 232 -8.29 0.90 -13.40
CA HIS A 232 -9.73 0.65 -13.58
C HIS A 232 -10.03 -0.39 -14.66
N GLN A 233 -9.18 -0.50 -15.68
CA GLN A 233 -9.35 -1.47 -16.77
C GLN A 233 -9.08 -2.92 -16.32
N LEU A 234 -8.41 -3.11 -15.18
CA LEU A 234 -8.00 -4.42 -14.67
C LEU A 234 -8.85 -4.91 -13.49
N ASN A 235 -9.58 -4.01 -12.81
CA ASN A 235 -10.43 -4.39 -11.68
C ASN A 235 -11.69 -3.53 -11.56
N GLY A 236 -12.85 -4.09 -11.95
CA GLY A 236 -14.15 -3.43 -11.87
C GLY A 236 -14.57 -3.01 -10.45
N SER A 237 -13.97 -3.60 -9.40
CA SER A 237 -14.26 -3.20 -8.02
C SER A 237 -13.73 -1.82 -7.66
N LEU A 238 -12.82 -1.24 -8.47
CA LEU A 238 -12.28 0.10 -8.27
C LEU A 238 -13.06 1.16 -9.05
N GLU A 239 -14.15 0.81 -9.73
CA GLU A 239 -14.94 1.78 -10.47
C GLU A 239 -15.82 2.62 -9.53
N TRP A 240 -15.83 3.92 -9.80
CA TRP A 240 -16.67 4.91 -9.14
C TRP A 240 -17.58 5.52 -10.20
N PRO A 241 -18.77 4.93 -10.44
CA PRO A 241 -19.59 5.29 -11.59
C PRO A 241 -20.04 6.75 -11.54
N GLY A 242 -20.21 7.35 -10.37
CA GLY A 242 -20.55 8.76 -10.23
C GLY A 242 -19.56 9.71 -10.91
N PHE A 243 -18.30 9.30 -11.11
CA PHE A 243 -17.26 10.16 -11.70
C PHE A 243 -16.89 9.78 -13.14
N LYS A 244 -17.76 9.08 -13.86
CA LYS A 244 -17.54 8.76 -15.28
C LYS A 244 -18.49 9.54 -16.17
N ASN A 245 -17.95 10.03 -17.30
CA ASN A 245 -18.70 10.72 -18.35
C ASN A 245 -19.58 11.87 -17.80
N ILE A 246 -19.03 12.65 -16.86
CA ILE A 246 -19.73 13.82 -16.32
C ILE A 246 -19.91 14.85 -17.45
N ASP A 247 -21.11 15.40 -17.57
CA ASP A 247 -21.37 16.49 -18.51
C ASP A 247 -20.99 17.85 -17.89
N PHE A 248 -19.79 18.32 -18.25
CA PHE A 248 -19.27 19.62 -17.82
C PHE A 248 -19.77 20.80 -18.69
N SER A 249 -20.68 20.58 -19.64
CA SER A 249 -21.15 21.64 -20.57
C SER A 249 -21.99 22.74 -19.92
N HIS A 250 -22.63 22.44 -18.79
CA HIS A 250 -23.46 23.36 -18.01
C HIS A 250 -23.34 23.06 -16.51
N GLY A 251 -23.64 24.03 -15.65
CA GLY A 251 -23.57 23.86 -14.19
C GLY A 251 -22.16 23.69 -13.62
N PHE A 252 -21.13 24.00 -14.40
CA PHE A 252 -19.73 24.00 -13.99
C PHE A 252 -19.00 25.21 -14.57
N ARG A 253 -18.07 25.79 -13.79
CA ARG A 253 -17.15 26.82 -14.27
C ARG A 253 -15.72 26.31 -14.18
N GLN A 254 -15.07 26.14 -15.33
CA GLN A 254 -13.69 25.66 -15.39
C GLN A 254 -12.72 26.70 -14.80
N ILE A 255 -11.89 26.27 -13.86
CA ILE A 255 -10.85 27.11 -13.23
C ILE A 255 -9.51 26.89 -13.92
N ALA A 256 -9.13 25.64 -14.12
CA ALA A 256 -7.89 25.27 -14.79
C ALA A 256 -8.00 23.90 -15.45
N SER A 257 -7.21 23.67 -16.49
CA SER A 257 -7.11 22.40 -17.19
C SER A 257 -5.70 22.17 -17.71
N HIS A 258 -5.24 20.93 -17.69
CA HIS A 258 -3.98 20.51 -18.30
C HIS A 258 -4.09 19.08 -18.82
N GLY A 259 -3.95 18.91 -20.14
CA GLY A 259 -4.10 17.60 -20.77
C GLY A 259 -5.50 17.04 -20.55
N SER A 260 -5.58 15.91 -19.85
CA SER A 260 -6.83 15.25 -19.47
C SER A 260 -7.41 15.71 -18.13
N ALA A 261 -6.63 16.39 -17.31
CA ALA A 261 -7.03 16.80 -15.96
C ALA A 261 -7.63 18.21 -15.96
N ALA A 262 -8.68 18.41 -15.19
CA ALA A 262 -9.32 19.71 -15.03
C ALA A 262 -9.94 19.86 -13.63
N VAL A 263 -10.06 21.11 -13.19
CA VAL A 263 -10.76 21.49 -11.96
C VAL A 263 -11.84 22.52 -12.27
N TYR A 264 -13.02 22.30 -11.72
CA TYR A 264 -14.21 23.10 -11.94
C TYR A 264 -14.81 23.54 -10.60
N GLU A 265 -15.34 24.76 -10.57
CA GLU A 265 -16.33 25.16 -9.58
C GLU A 265 -17.70 24.58 -9.97
N ILE A 266 -18.42 24.05 -8.99
CA ILE A 266 -19.76 23.50 -9.18
C ILE A 266 -20.77 24.66 -9.09
N THR A 267 -21.44 24.97 -10.20
CA THR A 267 -22.46 26.04 -10.26
C THR A 267 -23.87 25.51 -10.49
N ALA A 268 -24.04 24.19 -10.60
CA ALA A 268 -25.34 23.54 -10.79
C ALA A 268 -26.25 23.60 -9.55
N CYS A 269 -25.65 23.72 -8.35
CA CYS A 269 -26.35 23.63 -7.08
C CYS A 269 -26.59 25.03 -6.50
N HIS A 270 -27.87 25.43 -6.42
CA HIS A 270 -28.33 26.73 -5.93
C HIS A 270 -29.54 26.58 -5.01
#